data_AF-A0A947KB41-F1
#
_entry.id   AF-A0A947KB41-F1
#
_cell.length_a   1.000
_cell.length_b   1.000
_cell.length_c   1.000
_cell.angle_alpha   90.00
_cell.angle_beta   90.00
_cell.angle_gamma   90.00
#
_symmetry.space_group_name_H-M   'P 1'
#
loop_
_entity.id
_entity.type
_entity.pdbx_description
1 polymer ?
#
loop_
_entity_poly.entity_id
_entity_poly.type
_entity_poly.pdbx_seq_one_letter_code
_entity_poly.pdbx_strand_id
1 'polypeptide(L)'
;MKAGDPTNPANRDGRIQLYDAVNEKTISQPVSVCNQCHGHSRFDAALCGIDGDLTVQADGTYRGILYIAGYGGHFAKVDVTIDPAKENPVIVNHLDLIRVSDKKFTGTGTRADNTSQYKFHDVRKDGDTLYWATYNTDENNKVHYGKVDLNTGTVTDIPYYVDPRATFPKRGMNKMPIYCASGQTKTAYMPLTMSNEAYITVFPKASIKKPK
;
A
#
# COMPACT_ATOMS: atom_id res chain seq x y z
N MET A 1 -5.56 21.93 -18.44
CA MET A 1 -5.47 20.46 -18.70
C MET A 1 -6.78 19.82 -18.28
N LYS A 2 -7.29 18.82 -19.01
CA LYS A 2 -8.57 18.17 -18.69
C LYS A 2 -8.44 17.30 -17.43
N ALA A 3 -9.49 17.22 -16.62
CA ALA A 3 -9.57 16.23 -15.55
C ALA A 3 -9.45 14.82 -16.17
N GLY A 4 -8.58 13.97 -15.62
CA GLY A 4 -8.32 12.62 -16.13
C GLY A 4 -7.26 12.52 -17.23
N ASP A 5 -6.62 13.62 -17.62
CA ASP A 5 -5.44 13.59 -18.49
C ASP A 5 -4.27 12.87 -17.77
N PRO A 6 -3.78 11.73 -18.31
CA PRO A 6 -2.67 11.04 -17.68
C PRO A 6 -1.39 11.89 -17.71
N THR A 7 -1.21 12.82 -18.63
CA THR A 7 0.00 13.65 -18.66
C THR A 7 0.02 14.75 -17.58
N ASN A 8 -1.08 14.98 -16.85
CA ASN A 8 -1.15 15.99 -15.81
C ASN A 8 -0.52 15.48 -14.49
N PRO A 9 0.61 16.04 -14.02
CA PRO A 9 1.27 15.61 -12.77
C PRO A 9 0.44 15.86 -11.50
N ALA A 10 -0.63 16.67 -11.58
CA ALA A 10 -1.57 16.85 -10.48
C ALA A 10 -2.56 15.67 -10.33
N ASN A 11 -2.70 14.80 -11.34
CA ASN A 11 -3.52 13.60 -11.25
C ASN A 11 -2.68 12.47 -10.65
N ARG A 12 -2.92 12.11 -9.39
CA ARG A 12 -2.31 10.90 -8.82
C ARG A 12 -3.14 9.72 -9.27
N ASP A 13 -2.62 8.92 -10.18
CA ASP A 13 -3.30 7.78 -10.78
C ASP A 13 -2.60 6.44 -10.51
N GLY A 14 -1.76 6.45 -9.49
CA GLY A 14 -1.01 5.32 -9.00
C GLY A 14 -0.14 4.72 -10.09
N ARG A 15 0.85 5.49 -10.56
CA ARG A 15 1.81 5.03 -11.56
C ARG A 15 3.13 4.55 -10.99
N ILE A 16 3.60 3.44 -11.53
CA ILE A 16 4.98 3.01 -11.38
C ILE A 16 5.78 3.60 -12.54
N GLN A 17 6.94 4.17 -12.23
CA GLN A 17 7.89 4.68 -13.21
C GLN A 17 9.30 4.38 -12.70
N LEU A 18 10.21 4.02 -13.61
CA LEU A 18 11.62 3.90 -13.26
C LEU A 18 12.26 5.29 -13.32
N TYR A 19 12.94 5.68 -12.25
CA TYR A 19 13.67 6.94 -12.13
C TYR A 19 15.12 6.64 -11.76
N ASP A 20 16.03 7.17 -12.57
CA ASP A 20 17.46 7.15 -12.30
C ASP A 20 17.79 8.32 -11.36
N ALA A 21 17.96 8.02 -10.07
CA ALA A 21 18.25 9.04 -9.07
C ALA A 21 19.66 9.63 -9.18
N VAL A 22 20.60 8.95 -9.84
CA VAL A 22 21.98 9.44 -10.00
C VAL A 22 22.05 10.46 -11.15
N ASN A 23 21.35 10.16 -12.25
CA ASN A 23 21.29 11.03 -13.43
C ASN A 23 20.03 11.91 -13.47
N GLU A 24 19.24 11.89 -12.39
CA GLU A 24 18.02 12.66 -12.16
C GLU A 24 16.97 12.59 -13.30
N LYS A 25 16.90 11.47 -14.03
CA LYS A 25 16.06 11.33 -15.22
C LYS A 25 15.10 10.15 -15.12
N THR A 26 13.93 10.29 -15.71
CA THR A 26 12.99 9.17 -15.89
C THR A 26 13.52 8.22 -16.95
N ILE A 27 13.56 6.93 -16.63
CA ILE A 27 14.01 5.88 -17.56
C ILE A 27 12.86 5.42 -18.45
N SER A 28 11.62 5.46 -17.94
CA SER A 28 10.43 4.92 -18.61
C SER A 28 9.30 5.94 -18.69
N GLN A 29 8.34 5.72 -19.58
CA GLN A 29 7.00 6.29 -19.37
C GLN A 29 6.36 5.68 -18.12
N PRO A 30 5.48 6.43 -17.44
CA PRO A 30 4.86 5.95 -16.21
C PRO A 30 3.66 5.04 -16.53
N VAL A 31 3.50 3.94 -15.80
CA VAL A 31 2.46 2.90 -16.03
C VAL A 31 1.47 2.87 -14.86
N SER A 32 0.18 3.07 -15.12
CA SER A 32 -0.84 3.09 -14.07
C SER A 32 -1.20 1.67 -13.63
N VAL A 33 -1.17 1.44 -12.32
CA VAL A 33 -1.59 0.16 -11.70
C VAL A 33 -2.90 0.31 -10.91
N CYS A 34 -3.49 1.51 -10.87
CA CYS A 34 -4.75 1.78 -10.16
C CYS A 34 -5.90 2.13 -11.11
N ASN A 35 -5.66 2.95 -12.13
CA ASN A 35 -6.76 3.47 -12.97
C ASN A 35 -7.39 2.42 -13.89
N GLN A 36 -6.64 1.38 -14.26
CA GLN A 36 -7.21 0.26 -15.02
C GLN A 36 -8.36 -0.41 -14.24
N CYS A 37 -8.29 -0.47 -12.91
CA CYS A 37 -9.38 -0.98 -12.07
C CYS A 37 -10.46 0.08 -11.73
N HIS A 38 -10.15 1.38 -11.79
CA HIS A 38 -11.01 2.46 -11.29
C HIS A 38 -11.62 3.38 -12.36
N GLY A 39 -11.37 3.14 -13.65
CA GLY A 39 -12.06 3.79 -14.76
C GLY A 39 -11.79 5.29 -14.88
N HIS A 40 -10.56 5.75 -14.66
CA HIS A 40 -10.11 7.17 -14.75
C HIS A 40 -10.88 8.19 -13.88
N SER A 41 -11.77 7.73 -12.99
CA SER A 41 -12.68 8.57 -12.21
C SER A 41 -12.10 9.01 -10.85
N ARG A 42 -10.95 8.46 -10.44
CA ARG A 42 -10.33 8.71 -9.15
C ARG A 42 -8.98 9.41 -9.33
N PHE A 43 -8.93 10.68 -8.96
CA PHE A 43 -7.81 11.60 -9.21
C PHE A 43 -6.72 11.59 -8.12
N ASP A 44 -6.78 10.64 -7.19
CA ASP A 44 -5.95 10.65 -5.97
C ASP A 44 -5.53 9.22 -5.53
N ALA A 45 -5.12 8.39 -6.48
CA ALA A 45 -4.47 7.10 -6.24
C ALA A 45 -2.98 7.33 -5.98
N ALA A 46 -2.61 7.51 -4.71
CA ALA A 46 -1.21 7.52 -4.31
C ALA A 46 -0.70 6.07 -4.20
N LEU A 47 0.43 5.78 -4.85
CA LEU A 47 1.20 4.57 -4.60
C LEU A 47 2.16 4.84 -3.46
N CYS A 48 2.14 3.95 -2.47
CA CYS A 48 2.79 4.22 -1.21
C CYS A 48 3.75 3.10 -0.78
N GLY A 49 3.44 1.85 -1.14
CA GLY A 49 4.31 0.70 -0.84
C GLY A 49 4.07 -0.46 -1.81
N ILE A 50 5.15 -1.19 -2.08
CA ILE A 50 5.22 -2.27 -3.04
C ILE A 50 6.12 -3.38 -2.50
N ASP A 51 5.68 -4.63 -2.62
CA ASP A 51 6.49 -5.81 -2.30
C ASP A 51 6.05 -6.97 -3.19
N GLY A 52 6.91 -7.95 -3.41
CA GLY A 52 6.64 -9.03 -4.34
C GLY A 52 7.88 -9.82 -4.71
N ASP A 53 7.69 -10.79 -5.61
CA ASP A 53 8.78 -11.63 -6.09
C ASP A 53 8.98 -11.39 -7.58
N LEU A 54 10.20 -11.03 -7.96
CA LEU A 54 10.64 -10.95 -9.35
C LEU A 54 11.78 -11.95 -9.57
N THR A 55 11.75 -12.62 -10.71
CA THR A 55 12.77 -13.59 -11.12
C THR A 55 13.41 -13.13 -12.43
N VAL A 56 14.74 -13.17 -12.48
CA VAL A 56 15.50 -12.91 -13.71
C VAL A 56 15.28 -14.08 -14.66
N GLN A 57 14.92 -13.77 -15.90
CA GLN A 57 14.72 -14.72 -16.99
C GLN A 57 16.01 -14.86 -17.81
N ALA A 58 16.09 -15.93 -18.62
CA ALA A 58 17.26 -16.20 -19.46
C ALA A 58 17.53 -15.10 -20.51
N ASP A 59 16.50 -14.34 -20.90
CA ASP A 59 16.59 -13.21 -21.82
C ASP A 59 16.96 -11.88 -21.14
N GLY A 60 17.26 -11.89 -19.84
CA GLY A 60 17.62 -10.70 -19.06
C GLY A 60 16.42 -9.87 -18.58
N THR A 61 15.18 -10.29 -18.88
CA THR A 61 13.97 -9.67 -18.32
C THR A 61 13.72 -10.13 -16.88
N TYR A 62 12.92 -9.37 -16.14
CA TYR A 62 12.45 -9.74 -14.80
C TYR A 62 10.95 -10.01 -14.88
N ARG A 63 10.48 -11.12 -14.31
CA ARG A 63 9.05 -11.47 -14.28
C ARG A 63 8.60 -11.88 -12.91
N GLY A 64 7.37 -11.52 -12.58
CA GLY A 64 6.72 -12.01 -11.36
C GLY A 64 5.54 -11.16 -10.92
N ILE A 65 5.19 -11.27 -9.64
CA ILE A 65 4.02 -10.64 -9.06
C ILE A 65 4.44 -9.57 -8.06
N LEU A 66 3.92 -8.36 -8.24
CA LEU A 66 4.03 -7.26 -7.29
C LEU A 66 2.69 -7.05 -6.59
N TYR A 67 2.73 -6.77 -5.29
CA TYR A 67 1.61 -6.41 -4.45
C TYR A 67 1.77 -4.96 -4.02
N ILE A 68 0.73 -4.18 -4.20
CA ILE A 68 0.81 -2.73 -4.10
C ILE A 68 -0.26 -2.23 -3.15
N ALA A 69 0.16 -1.50 -2.11
CA ALA A 69 -0.72 -0.94 -1.10
C ALA A 69 -1.66 0.12 -1.69
N GLY A 70 -2.97 -0.09 -1.52
CA GLY A 70 -4.01 0.80 -1.99
C GLY A 70 -4.80 1.46 -0.86
N TYR A 71 -5.22 2.70 -1.09
CA TYR A 71 -6.21 3.35 -0.25
C TYR A 71 -7.60 2.81 -0.60
N GLY A 72 -8.29 2.22 0.38
CA GLY A 72 -9.58 1.54 0.18
C GLY A 72 -9.54 0.05 0.51
N GLY A 73 -8.69 -0.33 1.46
CA GLY A 73 -8.66 -1.67 2.04
C GLY A 73 -8.33 -2.76 1.04
N HIS A 74 -7.41 -2.52 0.11
CA HIS A 74 -7.02 -3.51 -0.88
C HIS A 74 -5.54 -3.40 -1.29
N PHE A 75 -5.05 -4.47 -1.90
CA PHE A 75 -3.79 -4.49 -2.63
C PHE A 75 -4.05 -4.73 -4.11
N ALA A 76 -3.39 -3.99 -5.00
CA ALA A 76 -3.31 -4.40 -6.40
C ALA A 76 -2.28 -5.54 -6.51
N LYS A 77 -2.68 -6.64 -7.16
CA LYS A 77 -1.83 -7.77 -7.50
C LYS A 77 -1.49 -7.65 -8.98
N VAL A 78 -0.23 -7.33 -9.26
CA VAL A 78 0.25 -6.95 -10.59
C VAL A 78 1.18 -8.03 -11.10
N ASP A 79 0.78 -8.74 -12.15
CA ASP A 79 1.70 -9.56 -12.94
C ASP A 79 2.47 -8.64 -13.89
N VAL A 80 3.80 -8.61 -13.74
CA VAL A 80 4.66 -7.67 -14.42
C VAL A 80 5.83 -8.35 -15.11
N THR A 81 6.19 -7.81 -16.27
CA THR A 81 7.51 -8.00 -16.90
C THR A 81 8.26 -6.67 -16.82
N ILE A 82 9.51 -6.69 -16.36
CA ILE A 82 10.44 -5.56 -16.45
C ILE A 82 11.53 -5.94 -17.45
N ASP A 83 11.59 -5.24 -18.57
CA ASP A 83 12.58 -5.42 -19.64
C ASP A 83 13.49 -4.19 -19.71
N PRO A 84 14.67 -4.22 -19.07
CA PRO A 84 15.57 -3.07 -19.01
C PRO A 84 16.08 -2.60 -20.37
N ALA A 85 15.97 -3.42 -21.43
CA ALA A 85 16.44 -3.07 -22.77
C ALA A 85 15.41 -2.24 -23.57
N LYS A 86 14.16 -2.15 -23.09
CA LYS A 86 13.10 -1.39 -23.76
C LYS A 86 13.01 0.05 -23.26
N GLU A 87 12.57 0.95 -24.15
CA GLU A 87 12.23 2.33 -23.81
C GLU A 87 11.10 2.41 -22.76
N ASN A 88 10.15 1.46 -22.82
CA ASN A 88 9.10 1.29 -21.82
C ASN A 88 9.31 -0.04 -21.10
N PRO A 89 10.20 -0.08 -20.09
CA PRO A 89 10.66 -1.31 -19.46
C PRO A 89 9.58 -2.02 -18.65
N VAL A 90 8.58 -1.32 -18.09
CA VAL A 90 7.55 -1.93 -17.24
C VAL A 90 6.33 -2.31 -18.07
N ILE A 91 5.97 -3.60 -18.08
CA ILE A 91 4.83 -4.16 -18.80
C ILE A 91 3.92 -4.86 -17.79
N VAL A 92 2.67 -4.38 -17.65
CA VAL A 92 1.65 -5.05 -16.83
C VAL A 92 0.96 -6.11 -17.68
N ASN A 93 1.19 -7.39 -17.37
CA ASN A 93 0.61 -8.52 -18.09
C ASN A 93 -0.83 -8.77 -17.63
N HIS A 94 -1.07 -8.68 -16.31
CA HIS A 94 -2.38 -8.90 -15.70
C HIS A 94 -2.50 -8.09 -14.40
N LEU A 95 -3.72 -7.65 -14.09
CA LEU A 95 -4.02 -6.87 -12.89
C LEU A 95 -5.22 -7.47 -12.16
N ASP A 96 -5.05 -7.71 -10.87
CA ASP A 96 -6.08 -8.23 -9.98
C ASP A 96 -6.11 -7.44 -8.65
N LEU A 97 -7.10 -7.68 -7.81
CA LEU A 97 -7.32 -6.97 -6.56
C LEU A 97 -7.54 -7.93 -5.39
N ILE A 98 -6.71 -7.79 -4.36
CA ILE A 98 -6.90 -8.47 -3.07
C ILE A 98 -7.61 -7.51 -2.14
N ARG A 99 -8.87 -7.79 -1.79
CA ARG A 99 -9.64 -6.98 -0.84
C ARG A 99 -9.42 -7.45 0.59
N VAL A 100 -8.93 -6.55 1.43
CA VAL A 100 -8.85 -6.74 2.89
C VAL A 100 -10.17 -6.33 3.54
N SER A 101 -10.71 -5.18 3.17
CA SER A 101 -11.94 -4.64 3.74
C SER A 101 -12.55 -3.56 2.83
N ASP A 102 -13.86 -3.39 2.88
CA ASP A 102 -14.61 -2.28 2.31
C ASP A 102 -15.23 -1.37 3.40
N LYS A 103 -14.94 -1.66 4.68
CA LYS A 103 -15.49 -0.92 5.81
C LYS A 103 -15.11 0.56 5.73
N LYS A 104 -16.11 1.39 6.00
CA LYS A 104 -15.98 2.82 6.22
C LYS A 104 -15.99 3.13 7.71
N PHE A 105 -15.14 4.05 8.12
CA PHE A 105 -14.98 4.53 9.49
C PHE A 105 -15.65 5.92 9.60
N THR A 106 -16.78 6.01 10.29
CA THR A 106 -17.52 7.26 10.47
C THR A 106 -16.77 8.22 11.40
N GLY A 107 -16.80 9.53 11.11
CA GLY A 107 -16.18 10.56 11.96
C GLY A 107 -14.66 10.69 11.80
N THR A 108 -14.07 9.94 10.88
CA THR A 108 -12.62 9.93 10.61
C THR A 108 -12.26 10.49 9.23
N GLY A 109 -13.27 10.80 8.41
CA GLY A 109 -13.08 11.31 7.06
C GLY A 109 -12.75 12.80 7.01
N THR A 110 -12.10 13.22 5.92
CA THR A 110 -11.97 14.65 5.54
C THR A 110 -12.90 15.02 4.38
N ARG A 111 -13.65 14.06 3.84
CA ARG A 111 -14.62 14.25 2.76
C ARG A 111 -15.99 14.64 3.30
N ALA A 112 -16.88 15.07 2.41
CA ALA A 112 -18.23 15.52 2.74
C ALA A 112 -19.07 14.48 3.51
N ASP A 113 -18.85 13.19 3.26
CA ASP A 113 -19.55 12.10 3.98
C ASP A 113 -18.97 11.81 5.37
N ASN A 114 -17.91 12.53 5.78
CA ASN A 114 -17.19 12.36 7.04
C ASN A 114 -16.73 10.92 7.32
N THR A 115 -16.51 10.12 6.27
CA THR A 115 -15.99 8.75 6.39
C THR A 115 -14.56 8.62 5.88
N SER A 116 -13.77 7.78 6.54
CA SER A 116 -12.53 7.22 5.97
C SER A 116 -12.73 5.73 5.68
N GLN A 117 -11.75 5.11 5.04
CA GLN A 117 -11.69 3.68 4.76
C GLN A 117 -10.35 3.14 5.28
N TYR A 118 -10.13 1.84 5.19
CA TYR A 118 -8.79 1.28 5.36
C TYR A 118 -7.85 1.91 4.35
N LYS A 119 -6.78 2.57 4.81
CA LYS A 119 -5.72 3.08 3.95
C LYS A 119 -4.46 2.30 4.24
N PHE A 120 -3.89 1.67 3.23
CA PHE A 120 -2.59 1.01 3.34
C PHE A 120 -1.56 1.87 2.64
N HIS A 121 -0.47 2.14 3.34
CA HIS A 121 0.67 2.87 2.80
C HIS A 121 1.85 1.94 2.53
N ASP A 122 1.85 0.74 3.11
CA ASP A 122 2.90 -0.25 2.91
C ASP A 122 2.32 -1.67 2.91
N VAL A 123 3.07 -2.61 2.34
CA VAL A 123 2.77 -4.04 2.33
C VAL A 123 4.08 -4.83 2.42
N ARG A 124 4.07 -5.96 3.14
CA ARG A 124 5.21 -6.87 3.19
C ARG A 124 4.83 -8.28 2.82
N LYS A 125 5.56 -8.90 1.90
CA LYS A 125 5.38 -10.29 1.52
C LYS A 125 6.34 -11.19 2.28
N ASP A 126 5.87 -12.33 2.76
CA ASP A 126 6.70 -13.41 3.30
C ASP A 126 6.04 -14.75 2.98
N GLY A 127 6.67 -15.52 2.08
CA GLY A 127 6.04 -16.69 1.47
C GLY A 127 4.66 -16.34 0.89
N ASP A 128 3.65 -17.13 1.20
CA ASP A 128 2.27 -16.92 0.73
C ASP A 128 1.46 -15.99 1.64
N THR A 129 2.11 -15.06 2.33
CA THR A 129 1.42 -14.13 3.24
C THR A 129 1.78 -12.69 2.93
N LEU A 130 0.77 -11.82 2.87
CA LEU A 130 0.94 -10.36 2.91
C LEU A 130 0.68 -9.85 4.32
N TYR A 131 1.56 -9.01 4.85
CA TYR A 131 1.39 -8.28 6.10
C TYR A 131 1.13 -6.81 5.83
N TRP A 132 0.30 -6.21 6.67
CA TRP A 132 -0.17 -4.85 6.48
C TRP A 132 -0.55 -4.18 7.79
N ALA A 133 -0.57 -2.85 7.75
CA ALA A 133 -1.10 -2.00 8.82
C ALA A 133 -1.80 -0.78 8.22
N THR A 134 -2.79 -0.24 8.93
CA THR A 134 -3.50 0.94 8.48
C THR A 134 -2.70 2.21 8.75
N TYR A 135 -2.70 3.06 7.73
CA TYR A 135 -2.22 4.42 7.76
C TYR A 135 -3.08 5.34 8.64
N ASN A 136 -4.34 5.00 8.86
CA ASN A 136 -5.28 5.80 9.65
C ASN A 136 -5.94 4.97 10.76
N THR A 137 -6.54 5.69 11.72
CA THR A 137 -7.39 5.10 12.75
C THR A 137 -8.81 4.82 12.25
N ASP A 138 -9.49 3.92 12.95
CA ASP A 138 -10.93 3.66 12.88
C ASP A 138 -11.73 4.66 13.76
N GLU A 139 -13.06 4.49 13.82
CA GLU A 139 -13.94 5.32 14.66
C GLU A 139 -13.64 5.24 16.17
N ASN A 140 -12.88 4.23 16.62
CA ASN A 140 -12.50 4.01 18.01
C ASN A 140 -11.06 4.45 18.32
N ASN A 141 -10.43 5.21 17.41
CA ASN A 141 -9.04 5.66 17.48
C ASN A 141 -8.02 4.50 17.47
N LYS A 142 -8.38 3.33 16.92
CA LYS A 142 -7.48 2.19 16.76
C LYS A 142 -6.92 2.14 15.35
N VAL A 143 -5.67 1.76 15.23
CA VAL A 143 -5.11 1.27 13.97
C VAL A 143 -5.37 -0.21 13.84
N HIS A 144 -5.30 -0.71 12.62
CA HIS A 144 -5.46 -2.12 12.33
C HIS A 144 -4.16 -2.66 11.75
N TYR A 145 -3.84 -3.89 12.09
CA TYR A 145 -2.76 -4.64 11.46
C TYR A 145 -3.21 -6.07 11.24
N GLY A 146 -2.55 -6.75 10.31
CA GLY A 146 -3.05 -8.03 9.91
C GLY A 146 -2.23 -8.72 8.86
N LYS A 147 -2.84 -9.77 8.32
CA LYS A 147 -2.29 -10.52 7.22
C LYS A 147 -3.35 -11.03 6.25
N VAL A 148 -2.93 -11.29 5.03
CA VAL A 148 -3.70 -12.00 4.01
C VAL A 148 -2.94 -13.27 3.64
N ASP A 149 -3.60 -14.41 3.70
CA ASP A 149 -3.11 -15.65 3.12
C ASP A 149 -3.38 -15.63 1.61
N LEU A 150 -2.32 -15.68 0.80
CA LEU A 150 -2.39 -15.52 -0.66
C LEU A 150 -2.97 -16.75 -1.37
N ASN A 151 -2.96 -17.92 -0.73
CA ASN A 151 -3.49 -19.15 -1.30
C ASN A 151 -5.01 -19.23 -1.13
N THR A 152 -5.52 -18.73 -0.01
CA THR A 152 -6.94 -18.83 0.36
C THR A 152 -7.69 -17.50 0.26
N GLY A 153 -6.99 -16.38 0.19
CA GLY A 153 -7.57 -15.04 0.33
C GLY A 153 -8.01 -14.69 1.75
N THR A 154 -7.70 -15.54 2.75
CA THR A 154 -8.16 -15.33 4.12
C THR A 154 -7.51 -14.09 4.74
N VAL A 155 -8.35 -13.17 5.21
CA VAL A 155 -7.93 -11.96 5.92
C VAL A 155 -7.96 -12.20 7.43
N THR A 156 -6.88 -11.80 8.11
CA THR A 156 -6.83 -11.59 9.56
C THR A 156 -6.62 -10.10 9.82
N ASP A 157 -7.51 -9.52 10.61
CA ASP A 157 -7.54 -8.09 10.95
C ASP A 157 -7.61 -7.94 12.47
N ILE A 158 -6.67 -7.19 13.05
CA ILE A 158 -6.55 -7.00 14.49
C ILE A 158 -6.48 -5.50 14.80
N PRO A 159 -7.46 -4.94 15.52
CA PRO A 159 -7.42 -3.55 15.96
C PRO A 159 -6.51 -3.38 17.18
N TYR A 160 -5.76 -2.28 17.23
CA TYR A 160 -4.76 -1.98 18.26
C TYR A 160 -4.69 -0.48 18.57
N TYR A 161 -4.41 -0.15 19.83
CA TYR A 161 -4.11 1.22 20.24
C TYR A 161 -2.63 1.50 20.06
N VAL A 162 -2.29 2.51 19.28
CA VAL A 162 -0.93 3.03 19.21
C VAL A 162 -0.53 3.56 20.60
N ASP A 163 0.76 3.48 20.93
CA ASP A 163 1.29 4.02 22.20
C ASP A 163 0.83 5.48 22.37
N PRO A 164 0.25 5.87 23.52
CA PRO A 164 -0.30 7.21 23.71
C PRO A 164 0.74 8.33 23.62
N ARG A 165 2.04 8.04 23.64
CA ARG A 165 3.12 9.02 23.40
C ARG A 165 3.34 9.31 21.93
N ALA A 166 3.01 8.38 21.05
CA ALA A 166 3.00 8.54 19.60
C ALA A 166 1.79 9.38 19.17
N THR A 167 1.92 10.69 19.32
CA THR A 167 0.87 11.68 19.09
C THR A 167 1.12 12.56 17.87
N PHE A 168 0.10 13.33 17.51
CA PHE A 168 0.14 14.37 16.48
C PHE A 168 -0.42 15.68 17.06
N PRO A 169 0.36 16.38 17.90
CA PRO A 169 -0.17 17.44 18.77
C PRO A 169 -0.81 18.61 18.02
N LYS A 170 -0.41 18.86 16.75
CA LYS A 170 -0.97 19.94 15.92
C LYS A 170 -2.18 19.56 15.08
N ARG A 171 -2.52 18.27 14.94
CA ARG A 171 -3.53 17.80 13.96
C ARG A 171 -4.54 16.79 14.51
N GLY A 172 -4.34 16.28 15.73
CA GLY A 172 -5.19 15.24 16.34
C GLY A 172 -4.93 13.85 15.74
N MET A 173 -5.11 12.79 16.53
CA MET A 173 -4.77 11.41 16.13
C MET A 173 -5.56 10.92 14.90
N ASN A 174 -6.79 11.37 14.71
CA ASN A 174 -7.70 10.84 13.67
C ASN A 174 -7.48 11.39 12.26
N LYS A 175 -6.48 12.25 12.06
CA LYS A 175 -6.30 12.98 10.80
C LYS A 175 -4.92 12.83 10.18
N MET A 176 -4.06 11.95 10.70
CA MET A 176 -2.66 11.86 10.29
C MET A 176 -2.19 10.43 9.93
N PRO A 177 -1.16 10.33 9.06
CA PRO A 177 -0.40 9.10 8.81
C PRO A 177 0.09 8.48 10.11
N ILE A 178 -0.46 7.33 10.52
CA ILE A 178 0.10 6.53 11.60
C ILE A 178 1.19 5.63 11.02
N TYR A 179 0.85 4.55 10.33
CA TYR A 179 1.83 3.64 9.74
C TYR A 179 2.06 3.92 8.26
N CYS A 180 3.29 4.31 7.91
CA CYS A 180 3.66 4.65 6.52
C CYS A 180 4.71 3.73 5.92
N ALA A 181 5.45 3.01 6.74
CA ALA A 181 6.47 2.07 6.33
C ALA A 181 6.50 0.91 7.32
N SER A 182 7.07 -0.20 6.90
CA SER A 182 7.29 -1.35 7.76
C SER A 182 8.55 -2.09 7.39
N GLY A 183 9.18 -2.72 8.37
CA GLY A 183 10.16 -3.78 8.18
C GLY A 183 9.55 -5.14 8.52
N GLN A 184 10.33 -6.19 8.33
CA GLN A 184 9.99 -7.50 8.86
C GLN A 184 11.24 -8.34 9.11
N THR A 185 11.12 -9.31 10.00
CA THR A 185 12.07 -10.41 10.18
C THR A 185 11.38 -11.73 9.83
N LYS A 186 12.10 -12.84 9.97
CA LYS A 186 11.51 -14.18 9.90
C LYS A 186 10.33 -14.37 10.87
N THR A 187 10.35 -13.70 12.02
CA THR A 187 9.40 -13.95 13.12
C THR A 187 8.48 -12.78 13.44
N ALA A 188 8.75 -11.58 12.93
CA ALA A 188 7.99 -10.37 13.24
C ALA A 188 7.66 -9.53 12.01
N TYR A 189 6.48 -8.92 12.01
CA TYR A 189 6.11 -7.79 11.17
C TYR A 189 6.26 -6.50 11.98
N MET A 190 6.89 -5.47 11.40
CA MET A 190 7.34 -4.31 12.16
C MET A 190 6.98 -2.96 11.50
N PRO A 191 5.73 -2.48 11.61
CA PRO A 191 5.35 -1.17 11.09
C PRO A 191 5.90 -0.01 11.94
N LEU A 192 6.23 1.09 11.28
CA LEU A 192 6.83 2.30 11.85
C LEU A 192 5.81 3.44 11.91
N THR A 193 5.59 4.00 13.11
CA THR A 193 4.72 5.16 13.26
C THR A 193 5.37 6.44 12.72
N MET A 194 4.55 7.33 12.14
CA MET A 194 4.95 8.66 11.65
C MET A 194 4.58 9.79 12.63
N SER A 195 4.63 9.50 13.93
CA SER A 195 4.26 10.42 15.03
C SER A 195 5.41 11.32 15.49
N ASN A 196 5.12 12.23 16.43
CA ASN A 196 6.14 13.05 17.11
C ASN A 196 7.29 12.20 17.69
N GLU A 197 6.94 11.08 18.31
CA GLU A 197 7.85 10.00 18.69
C GLU A 197 7.58 8.82 17.77
N ALA A 198 8.54 8.46 16.91
CA ALA A 198 8.40 7.36 15.98
C ALA A 198 8.75 6.02 16.67
N TYR A 199 7.90 5.01 16.51
CA TYR A 199 8.07 3.69 17.10
C TYR A 199 8.06 2.61 16.03
N ILE A 200 9.05 1.71 16.10
CA ILE A 200 9.01 0.42 15.43
C ILE A 200 8.11 -0.48 16.29
N THR A 201 6.87 -0.66 15.87
CA THR A 201 5.93 -1.56 16.55
C THR A 201 6.26 -2.98 16.16
N VAL A 202 6.39 -3.92 17.10
CA VAL A 202 6.79 -5.30 16.78
C VAL A 202 5.60 -6.24 16.97
N PHE A 203 5.12 -6.82 15.88
CA PHE A 203 4.06 -7.84 15.90
C PHE A 203 4.64 -9.21 15.58
N PRO A 204 4.73 -10.15 16.55
CA PRO A 204 5.14 -11.52 16.28
C PRO A 204 4.16 -12.17 15.29
N LYS A 205 4.67 -12.69 14.17
CA LYS A 205 3.85 -13.28 13.09
C LYS A 205 2.97 -14.43 13.59
N ALA A 206 3.49 -15.20 14.56
CA ALA A 206 2.77 -16.29 15.21
C ALA A 206 1.56 -15.84 16.05
N SER A 207 1.53 -14.57 16.47
CA SER A 207 0.44 -13.96 17.24
C SER A 207 -0.63 -13.31 16.34
N ILE A 208 -0.34 -13.08 15.06
CA ILE A 208 -1.31 -12.55 14.09
C ILE A 208 -2.24 -13.69 13.65
N LYS A 209 -3.30 -13.87 14.44
CA LYS A 209 -4.35 -14.88 14.26
C LYS A 209 -5.69 -14.20 14.46
N LYS A 210 -6.77 -14.79 13.91
CA LYS A 210 -8.13 -14.28 14.14
C LYS A 210 -8.37 -14.13 15.65
N PRO A 211 -8.99 -13.03 16.12
CA PRO A 211 -9.46 -12.94 17.50
C PRO A 211 -10.35 -14.15 17.80
N LYS A 212 -10.19 -14.74 18.99
CA LYS A 212 -11.09 -15.80 19.48
C LYS A 212 -12.47 -15.23 19.78
#